data_AF-A0A1C6WZE8-F1
#
_entry.id   AF-A0A1C6WZE8-F1
#
_cell.length_a   1.000
_cell.length_b   1.000
_cell.length_c   1.000
_cell.angle_alpha   90.00
_cell.angle_beta   90.00
_cell.angle_gamma   90.00
#
_symmetry.space_group_name_H-M   'P 1'
#
loop_
_entity.id
_entity.type
_entity.pdbx_description
1 polymer ?
#
loop_
_entity_poly.entity_id
_entity_poly.type
_entity_poly.pdbx_seq_one_letter_code
_entity_poly.pdbx_strand_id
1 'polypeptide(L)'
;MNDFVCRRFIAVKNSIFDQLDNKGSYKFINENNLNGYCTSNRCDGDLEKINAGCLFLFDALFKNYSVFKKHNNINIVDYIIIWLSYMLNLKEQAGNMNNIQYFYTTYINNDKYKNTITDVTEYKNYKDLIDKTNMMNMDIKDISKFYDAFSTLCMMYIEFNEKSPNCKKYVEEAKKFVKKYEQLNGNSNITGNSSYNKILSTLSTDYNNFKNKCISNGINCTNFPSLPTIEPKQPHVQSSGDSYEKSSGDNYKQTSEYIYGQTSEVTSSSSPIGNKLFTVLSIFGAIAFFLGISYKYSLFGFRKRAQKQYLREKIKNIKKRMNH
;
A
#
# COMPACT_ATOMS: atom_id res chain seq x y z
N MET A 1 2.61 5.77 -2.72
CA MET A 1 3.31 4.81 -1.84
C MET A 1 4.62 5.39 -1.29
N ASN A 2 5.07 4.94 -0.12
CA ASN A 2 6.42 5.21 0.41
C ASN A 2 6.88 4.11 1.38
N ASP A 3 8.15 4.16 1.81
CA ASP A 3 8.76 3.22 2.77
C ASP A 3 7.96 3.11 4.09
N PHE A 4 7.48 4.23 4.64
CA PHE A 4 6.74 4.23 5.89
C PHE A 4 5.47 3.39 5.79
N VAL A 5 4.68 3.58 4.71
CA VAL A 5 3.45 2.83 4.45
C VAL A 5 3.77 1.34 4.33
N CYS A 6 4.74 0.97 3.49
CA CYS A 6 5.12 -0.43 3.28
C CYS A 6 5.62 -1.12 4.55
N ARG A 7 6.34 -0.42 5.42
CA ARG A 7 6.77 -0.97 6.72
C ARG A 7 5.58 -1.31 7.64
N ARG A 8 4.43 -0.63 7.52
CA ARG A 8 3.21 -1.00 8.26
C ARG A 8 2.62 -2.30 7.77
N PHE A 9 2.56 -2.51 6.45
CA PHE A 9 2.15 -3.79 5.88
C PHE A 9 3.10 -4.92 6.27
N ILE A 10 4.42 -4.69 6.28
CA ILE A 10 5.38 -5.68 6.79
C ILE A 10 5.19 -5.97 8.29
N ALA A 11 4.86 -4.96 9.10
CA ALA A 11 4.55 -5.18 10.52
C ALA A 11 3.33 -6.09 10.70
N VAL A 12 2.28 -5.88 9.88
CA VAL A 12 1.11 -6.76 9.86
C VAL A 12 1.48 -8.16 9.39
N LYS A 13 2.20 -8.31 8.26
CA LYS A 13 2.66 -9.61 7.74
C LYS A 13 3.51 -10.40 8.74
N ASN A 14 4.29 -9.71 9.57
CA ASN A 14 5.08 -10.33 10.64
C ASN A 14 4.25 -10.72 11.87
N SER A 15 2.99 -10.29 11.94
CA SER A 15 2.06 -10.60 13.03
C SER A 15 1.02 -11.63 12.58
N ILE A 16 0.51 -11.47 11.35
CA ILE A 16 -0.46 -12.32 10.65
C ILE A 16 0.21 -12.77 9.34
N PHE A 17 0.57 -14.04 9.25
CA PHE A 17 1.25 -14.55 8.06
C PHE A 17 0.29 -14.56 6.87
N ASP A 18 0.78 -14.20 5.70
CA ASP A 18 0.01 -14.07 4.48
C ASP A 18 -0.10 -15.39 3.70
N GLN A 19 0.09 -16.53 4.38
CA GLN A 19 -0.09 -17.88 3.87
C GLN A 19 -0.67 -18.76 4.97
N LEU A 20 -1.46 -19.75 4.57
CA LEU A 20 -1.96 -20.78 5.47
C LEU A 20 -0.85 -21.79 5.80
N ASP A 21 -0.96 -22.42 6.96
CA ASP A 21 -0.10 -23.56 7.31
C ASP A 21 -0.51 -24.83 6.55
N ASN A 22 0.24 -25.92 6.78
CA ASN A 22 -0.02 -27.21 6.13
C ASN A 22 -1.39 -27.82 6.48
N LYS A 23 -2.09 -27.28 7.48
CA LYS A 23 -3.44 -27.70 7.90
C LYS A 23 -4.52 -26.74 7.39
N GLY A 24 -4.17 -25.77 6.53
CA GLY A 24 -5.12 -24.77 6.02
C GLY A 24 -5.53 -23.72 7.06
N SER A 25 -4.75 -23.55 8.14
CA SER A 25 -5.03 -22.58 9.21
C SER A 25 -4.18 -21.32 9.09
N TYR A 26 -4.71 -20.18 9.52
CA TYR A 26 -3.93 -18.95 9.58
C TYR A 26 -2.84 -19.06 10.65
N LYS A 27 -1.70 -18.42 10.37
CA LYS A 27 -0.57 -18.39 11.30
C LYS A 27 -0.39 -17.00 11.91
N PHE A 28 -0.46 -16.94 13.23
CA PHE A 28 -0.26 -15.72 14.03
C PHE A 28 1.02 -15.86 14.87
N ILE A 29 1.91 -14.87 14.81
CA ILE A 29 3.25 -14.95 15.41
C ILE A 29 3.42 -13.96 16.57
N ASN A 30 2.92 -12.74 16.41
CA ASN A 30 3.11 -11.64 17.36
C ASN A 30 1.77 -11.03 17.77
N GLU A 31 0.86 -11.84 18.31
CA GLU A 31 -0.52 -11.45 18.66
C GLU A 31 -0.55 -10.20 19.57
N ASN A 32 0.40 -10.09 20.51
CA ASN A 32 0.51 -8.96 21.44
C ASN A 32 0.54 -7.58 20.77
N ASN A 33 1.08 -7.46 19.55
CA ASN A 33 1.15 -6.16 18.86
C ASN A 33 -0.21 -5.70 18.32
N LEU A 34 -1.16 -6.62 18.14
CA LEU A 34 -2.49 -6.36 17.60
C LEU A 34 -3.58 -6.39 18.67
N ASN A 35 -3.29 -6.87 19.88
CA ASN A 35 -4.27 -6.98 20.98
C ASN A 35 -5.00 -5.66 21.27
N GLY A 36 -4.33 -4.51 21.19
CA GLY A 36 -4.97 -3.20 21.40
C GLY A 36 -6.08 -2.85 20.40
N TYR A 37 -6.14 -3.57 19.26
CA TYR A 37 -7.18 -3.41 18.25
C TYR A 37 -8.29 -4.46 18.38
N CYS A 38 -8.14 -5.44 19.26
CA CYS A 38 -9.13 -6.46 19.58
C CYS A 38 -10.21 -5.95 20.55
N THR A 39 -11.39 -6.56 20.56
CA THR A 39 -12.41 -6.27 21.58
C THR A 39 -11.94 -6.83 22.92
N SER A 40 -12.02 -6.06 24.00
CA SER A 40 -11.52 -6.48 25.32
C SER A 40 -10.06 -6.95 25.33
N ASN A 41 -9.23 -6.44 24.40
CA ASN A 41 -7.84 -6.85 24.16
C ASN A 41 -7.63 -8.34 23.81
N ARG A 42 -8.67 -9.03 23.33
CA ARG A 42 -8.61 -10.44 22.92
C ARG A 42 -9.29 -10.64 21.57
N CYS A 43 -8.57 -11.27 20.65
CA CYS A 43 -9.10 -11.72 19.38
C CYS A 43 -9.04 -13.25 19.39
N ASP A 44 -10.18 -13.90 19.59
CA ASP A 44 -10.24 -15.35 19.73
C ASP A 44 -10.38 -16.02 18.34
N GLY A 45 -11.07 -15.35 17.41
CA GLY A 45 -11.28 -15.85 16.04
C GLY A 45 -10.25 -15.36 15.01
N ASP A 46 -10.05 -16.16 13.96
CA ASP A 46 -9.20 -15.80 12.81
C ASP A 46 -9.58 -14.45 12.20
N LEU A 47 -10.88 -14.23 11.96
CA LEU A 47 -11.42 -12.99 11.39
C LEU A 47 -11.25 -11.79 12.33
N GLU A 48 -11.33 -12.01 13.64
CA GLU A 48 -11.07 -10.96 14.63
C GLU A 48 -9.60 -10.53 14.60
N LYS A 49 -8.68 -11.49 14.48
CA LYS A 49 -7.24 -11.20 14.34
C LYS A 49 -6.95 -10.46 13.03
N ILE A 50 -7.56 -10.88 11.92
CA ILE A 50 -7.48 -10.15 10.64
C ILE A 50 -8.03 -8.73 10.79
N ASN A 51 -9.16 -8.56 11.48
CA ASN A 51 -9.75 -7.27 11.78
C ASN A 51 -8.83 -6.38 12.63
N ALA A 52 -8.15 -6.94 13.63
CA ALA A 52 -7.17 -6.21 14.41
C ALA A 52 -5.98 -5.74 13.54
N GLY A 53 -5.53 -6.57 12.58
CA GLY A 53 -4.53 -6.17 11.58
C GLY A 53 -5.02 -5.03 10.68
N CYS A 54 -6.28 -5.08 10.24
CA CYS A 54 -6.90 -4.04 9.42
C CYS A 54 -6.99 -2.70 10.19
N LEU A 55 -7.52 -2.72 11.42
CA LEU A 55 -7.59 -1.56 12.30
C LEU A 55 -6.21 -0.97 12.58
N PHE A 56 -5.20 -1.80 12.79
CA PHE A 56 -3.82 -1.32 12.97
C PHE A 56 -3.33 -0.53 11.75
N LEU A 57 -3.62 -0.97 10.53
CA LEU A 57 -3.23 -0.25 9.31
C LEU A 57 -3.93 1.11 9.25
N PHE A 58 -5.24 1.16 9.53
CA PHE A 58 -5.99 2.42 9.56
C PHE A 58 -5.50 3.38 10.65
N ASP A 59 -5.27 2.90 11.87
CA ASP A 59 -4.70 3.73 12.95
C ASP A 59 -3.28 4.20 12.59
N ALA A 60 -2.42 3.34 12.07
CA ALA A 60 -1.06 3.72 11.72
C ALA A 60 -0.95 4.75 10.58
N LEU A 61 -1.97 4.86 9.73
CA LEU A 61 -1.93 5.64 8.49
C LEU A 61 -2.94 6.80 8.45
N PHE A 62 -3.99 6.76 9.29
CA PHE A 62 -5.13 7.68 9.27
C PHE A 62 -5.64 8.09 10.66
N LYS A 63 -4.92 7.82 11.76
CA LYS A 63 -5.37 8.17 13.13
C LYS A 63 -5.82 9.61 13.33
N ASN A 64 -5.16 10.57 12.69
CA ASN A 64 -5.47 11.99 12.79
C ASN A 64 -4.87 12.75 11.59
N TYR A 65 -5.18 14.05 11.52
CA TYR A 65 -4.68 14.95 10.49
C TYR A 65 -3.16 14.95 10.33
N SER A 66 -2.41 14.94 11.43
CA SER A 66 -0.95 14.94 11.35
C SER A 66 -0.39 13.67 10.70
N VAL A 67 -0.96 12.52 11.02
CA VAL A 67 -0.57 11.24 10.39
C VAL A 67 -0.99 11.24 8.92
N PHE A 68 -2.23 11.65 8.63
CA PHE A 68 -2.75 11.72 7.28
C PHE A 68 -1.91 12.64 6.39
N LYS A 69 -1.67 13.90 6.80
CA LYS A 69 -0.90 14.89 6.03
C LYS A 69 0.51 14.40 5.69
N LYS A 70 1.14 13.61 6.56
CA LYS A 70 2.48 13.07 6.33
C LYS A 70 2.52 12.02 5.21
N HIS A 71 1.41 11.33 4.99
CA HIS A 71 1.32 10.24 4.02
C HIS A 71 0.30 10.50 2.89
N ASN A 72 -0.38 11.65 2.97
CA ASN A 72 -1.45 12.29 2.17
C ASN A 72 -1.81 11.61 0.84
N ASN A 73 -2.18 10.35 0.91
CA ASN A 73 -2.49 9.57 -0.28
C ASN A 73 -3.63 8.63 0.07
N ILE A 74 -4.85 9.06 -0.28
CA ILE A 74 -6.05 8.27 -0.06
C ILE A 74 -6.00 6.91 -0.77
N ASN A 75 -5.17 6.77 -1.81
CA ASN A 75 -4.96 5.50 -2.51
C ASN A 75 -4.28 4.44 -1.60
N ILE A 76 -3.76 4.84 -0.42
CA ILE A 76 -3.33 3.91 0.62
C ILE A 76 -4.49 3.01 1.09
N VAL A 77 -5.73 3.53 1.10
CA VAL A 77 -6.90 2.73 1.46
C VAL A 77 -7.07 1.58 0.49
N ASP A 78 -6.85 1.80 -0.82
CA ASP A 78 -6.92 0.75 -1.84
C ASP A 78 -5.96 -0.41 -1.50
N TYR A 79 -4.74 -0.12 -1.03
CA TYR A 79 -3.78 -1.15 -0.60
C TYR A 79 -4.19 -1.89 0.67
N ILE A 80 -4.81 -1.19 1.63
CA ILE A 80 -5.37 -1.85 2.82
C ILE A 80 -6.47 -2.83 2.40
N ILE A 81 -7.34 -2.43 1.46
CA ILE A 81 -8.40 -3.30 0.94
C ILE A 81 -7.80 -4.47 0.15
N ILE A 82 -6.75 -4.25 -0.66
CA ILE A 82 -6.08 -5.34 -1.38
C ILE A 82 -5.54 -6.39 -0.42
N TRP A 83 -4.83 -5.96 0.63
CA TRP A 83 -4.34 -6.86 1.67
C TRP A 83 -5.50 -7.59 2.36
N LEU A 84 -6.54 -6.86 2.78
CA LEU A 84 -7.67 -7.45 3.49
C LEU A 84 -8.39 -8.49 2.64
N SER A 85 -8.73 -8.15 1.39
CA SER A 85 -9.39 -9.06 0.45
C SER A 85 -8.53 -10.28 0.15
N TYR A 86 -7.21 -10.12 0.00
CA TYR A 86 -6.30 -11.25 -0.16
C TYR A 86 -6.32 -12.18 1.04
N MET A 87 -6.17 -11.62 2.25
CA MET A 87 -6.16 -12.39 3.48
C MET A 87 -7.46 -13.17 3.66
N LEU A 88 -8.61 -12.55 3.40
CA LEU A 88 -9.92 -13.19 3.52
C LEU A 88 -10.15 -14.29 2.46
N ASN A 89 -9.55 -14.17 1.28
CA ASN A 89 -9.67 -15.14 0.20
C ASN A 89 -8.62 -16.28 0.29
N LEU A 90 -7.81 -16.34 1.35
CA LEU A 90 -6.98 -17.51 1.63
C LEU A 90 -7.81 -18.74 2.02
N LYS A 91 -8.99 -18.52 2.61
CA LYS A 91 -9.98 -19.57 2.88
C LYS A 91 -11.15 -19.45 1.90
N GLU A 92 -11.77 -20.58 1.61
CA GLU A 92 -12.93 -20.64 0.72
C GLU A 92 -14.07 -19.77 1.22
N GLN A 93 -14.88 -19.28 0.29
CA GLN A 93 -16.06 -18.50 0.60
C GLN A 93 -17.08 -19.36 1.34
N ALA A 94 -17.59 -18.84 2.46
CA ALA A 94 -18.68 -19.47 3.20
C ALA A 94 -19.99 -18.69 2.99
N GLY A 95 -21.01 -19.38 2.49
CA GLY A 95 -22.35 -18.81 2.28
C GLY A 95 -22.49 -17.93 1.03
N ASN A 96 -23.55 -17.13 1.00
CA ASN A 96 -23.99 -16.41 -0.21
C ASN A 96 -23.31 -15.05 -0.43
N MET A 97 -22.66 -14.49 0.59
CA MET A 97 -21.90 -13.24 0.47
C MET A 97 -20.43 -13.56 0.16
N ASN A 98 -19.78 -12.72 -0.63
CA ASN A 98 -18.33 -12.83 -0.77
C ASN A 98 -17.65 -12.48 0.57
N ASN A 99 -16.43 -12.99 0.79
CA ASN A 99 -15.76 -12.88 2.09
C ASN A 99 -15.54 -11.43 2.52
N ILE A 100 -15.24 -10.52 1.59
CA ILE A 100 -15.02 -9.11 1.88
C ILE A 100 -16.31 -8.38 2.26
N GLN A 101 -17.44 -8.70 1.64
CA GLN A 101 -18.77 -8.18 1.98
C GLN A 101 -19.20 -8.66 3.37
N TYR A 102 -19.03 -9.96 3.65
CA TYR A 102 -19.30 -10.51 4.97
C TYR A 102 -18.45 -9.82 6.05
N PHE A 103 -17.16 -9.64 5.78
CA PHE A 103 -16.27 -8.94 6.69
C PHE A 103 -16.70 -7.48 6.92
N TYR A 104 -17.09 -6.79 5.85
CA TYR A 104 -17.54 -5.40 5.91
C TYR A 104 -18.79 -5.25 6.79
N THR A 105 -19.82 -6.07 6.57
CA THR A 105 -21.08 -6.02 7.34
C THR A 105 -20.86 -6.38 8.81
N THR A 106 -19.96 -7.33 9.09
CA THR A 106 -19.69 -7.84 10.44
C THR A 106 -18.78 -6.93 11.25
N TYR A 107 -17.66 -6.47 10.68
CA TYR A 107 -16.59 -5.79 11.43
C TYR A 107 -16.46 -4.30 11.13
N ILE A 108 -16.59 -3.88 9.87
CA ILE A 108 -16.42 -2.47 9.47
C ILE A 108 -17.61 -1.62 9.93
N ASN A 109 -18.78 -2.22 10.11
CA ASN A 109 -19.97 -1.52 10.58
C ASN A 109 -20.00 -1.27 12.11
N ASN A 110 -18.89 -1.44 12.82
CA ASN A 110 -18.80 -1.25 14.28
C ASN A 110 -18.27 0.13 14.69
N ASP A 111 -18.30 0.41 16.00
CA ASP A 111 -17.87 1.69 16.58
C ASP A 111 -16.40 2.03 16.31
N LYS A 112 -15.49 1.04 16.31
CA LYS A 112 -14.05 1.27 16.09
C LYS A 112 -13.74 1.87 14.71
N TYR A 113 -14.53 1.55 13.70
CA TYR A 113 -14.40 2.13 12.35
C TYR A 113 -15.23 3.39 12.15
N LYS A 114 -16.23 3.64 13.01
CA LYS A 114 -17.17 4.77 12.93
C LYS A 114 -16.80 5.95 13.83
N ASN A 115 -15.91 5.75 14.79
CA ASN A 115 -15.41 6.79 15.67
C ASN A 115 -14.91 7.99 14.87
N THR A 116 -15.38 9.18 15.23
CA THR A 116 -15.04 10.41 14.52
C THR A 116 -13.58 10.73 14.73
N ILE A 117 -12.91 11.10 13.63
CA ILE A 117 -11.52 11.53 13.64
C ILE A 117 -11.54 13.06 13.57
N THR A 118 -11.10 13.71 14.65
CA THR A 118 -11.11 15.16 14.73
C THR A 118 -10.05 15.76 13.81
N ASP A 119 -10.28 17.01 13.42
CA ASP A 119 -9.33 17.84 12.67
C ASP A 119 -9.00 17.36 11.25
N VAL A 120 -9.78 16.41 10.71
CA VAL A 120 -9.69 15.95 9.32
C VAL A 120 -10.97 16.31 8.58
N THR A 121 -10.83 17.02 7.46
CA THR A 121 -11.96 17.46 6.64
C THR A 121 -12.31 16.46 5.54
N GLU A 122 -11.32 15.69 5.09
CA GLU A 122 -11.36 14.81 3.94
C GLU A 122 -12.11 13.51 4.22
N TYR A 123 -12.17 13.09 5.49
CA TYR A 123 -12.95 11.93 5.93
C TYR A 123 -13.38 12.06 7.39
N LYS A 124 -14.53 11.46 7.70
CA LYS A 124 -15.10 11.51 9.06
C LYS A 124 -14.55 10.43 9.99
N ASN A 125 -14.32 9.23 9.44
CA ASN A 125 -13.89 8.05 10.16
C ASN A 125 -13.31 7.02 9.16
N TYR A 126 -12.83 5.87 9.65
CA TYR A 126 -12.26 4.83 8.77
C TYR A 126 -13.29 4.20 7.85
N LYS A 127 -14.54 4.06 8.30
CA LYS A 127 -15.61 3.56 7.43
C LYS A 127 -15.84 4.48 6.22
N ASP A 128 -15.85 5.80 6.43
CA ASP A 128 -15.98 6.79 5.34
C ASP A 128 -14.84 6.67 4.31
N LEU A 129 -13.61 6.43 4.76
CA LEU A 129 -12.47 6.14 3.86
C LEU A 129 -12.71 4.88 3.02
N ILE A 130 -13.16 3.81 3.67
CA ILE A 130 -13.45 2.52 3.03
C ILE A 130 -14.57 2.68 1.99
N ASP A 131 -15.66 3.34 2.35
CA ASP A 131 -16.84 3.50 1.51
C ASP A 131 -16.51 4.24 0.21
N LYS A 132 -15.65 5.26 0.28
CA LYS A 132 -15.16 6.01 -0.90
C LYS A 132 -14.39 5.16 -1.90
N THR A 133 -13.89 3.99 -1.50
CA THR A 133 -13.18 3.11 -2.44
C THR A 133 -14.12 2.39 -3.40
N ASN A 134 -15.35 2.08 -3.00
CA ASN A 134 -16.26 1.17 -3.70
C ASN A 134 -15.63 -0.22 -3.99
N MET A 135 -14.62 -0.64 -3.24
CA MET A 135 -13.90 -1.91 -3.44
C MET A 135 -14.46 -3.08 -2.60
N MET A 136 -15.46 -2.82 -1.74
CA MET A 136 -16.06 -3.83 -0.87
C MET A 136 -17.02 -4.79 -1.59
N ASN A 137 -17.42 -4.48 -2.82
CA ASN A 137 -18.26 -5.34 -3.67
C ASN A 137 -17.46 -6.10 -4.73
N MET A 138 -16.15 -6.15 -4.57
CA MET A 138 -15.26 -6.59 -5.63
C MET A 138 -15.07 -8.10 -5.61
N ASP A 139 -15.58 -8.79 -6.63
CA ASP A 139 -15.24 -10.19 -6.89
C ASP A 139 -13.95 -10.27 -7.70
N ILE A 140 -12.80 -10.13 -7.04
CA ILE A 140 -11.50 -10.23 -7.72
C ILE A 140 -10.98 -11.66 -7.62
N LYS A 141 -11.26 -12.46 -8.65
CA LYS A 141 -10.56 -13.74 -8.89
C LYS A 141 -9.03 -13.58 -8.89
N ASP A 142 -8.55 -12.41 -9.31
CA ASP A 142 -7.15 -12.03 -9.38
C ASP A 142 -6.60 -11.26 -8.15
N ILE A 143 -7.28 -11.25 -6.99
CA ILE A 143 -6.80 -10.48 -5.82
C ILE A 143 -5.38 -10.87 -5.39
N SER A 144 -5.07 -12.16 -5.50
CA SER A 144 -3.74 -12.70 -5.18
C SER A 144 -2.65 -12.11 -6.07
N LYS A 145 -2.94 -11.90 -7.36
CA LYS A 145 -2.00 -11.25 -8.30
C LYS A 145 -1.80 -9.78 -7.95
N PHE A 146 -2.86 -9.08 -7.57
CA PHE A 146 -2.74 -7.68 -7.11
C PHE A 146 -1.92 -7.56 -5.84
N TYR A 147 -2.21 -8.42 -4.84
CA TYR A 147 -1.47 -8.42 -3.59
C TYR A 147 0.02 -8.76 -3.81
N ASP A 148 0.32 -9.70 -4.70
CA ASP A 148 1.68 -10.07 -5.08
C ASP A 148 2.44 -8.92 -5.78
N ALA A 149 1.79 -8.23 -6.74
CA ALA A 149 2.34 -7.04 -7.37
C ALA A 149 2.58 -5.89 -6.37
N PHE A 150 1.59 -5.62 -5.52
CA PHE A 150 1.68 -4.64 -4.43
C PHE A 150 2.82 -4.97 -3.46
N SER A 151 2.92 -6.21 -2.99
CA SER A 151 3.96 -6.68 -2.09
C SER A 151 5.35 -6.51 -2.70
N THR A 152 5.49 -6.83 -3.98
CA THR A 152 6.74 -6.62 -4.75
C THR A 152 7.11 -5.14 -4.78
N LEU A 153 6.17 -4.26 -5.13
CA LEU A 153 6.38 -2.82 -5.13
C LEU A 153 6.78 -2.31 -3.74
N CYS A 154 6.14 -2.82 -2.69
CA CYS A 154 6.46 -2.39 -1.34
C CYS A 154 7.87 -2.78 -0.90
N MET A 155 8.35 -3.96 -1.29
CA MET A 155 9.74 -4.36 -1.04
C MET A 155 10.72 -3.42 -1.75
N MET A 156 10.42 -2.98 -2.99
CA MET A 156 11.24 -1.99 -3.69
C MET A 156 11.36 -0.69 -2.88
N TYR A 157 10.25 -0.16 -2.35
CA TYR A 157 10.26 1.03 -1.51
C TYR A 157 11.02 0.85 -0.19
N ILE A 158 10.95 -0.33 0.43
CA ILE A 158 11.61 -0.61 1.72
C ILE A 158 13.13 -0.73 1.58
N GLU A 159 13.58 -1.35 0.50
CA GLU A 159 14.99 -1.60 0.24
C GLU A 159 15.68 -0.42 -0.45
N PHE A 160 14.91 0.61 -0.81
CA PHE A 160 15.41 1.81 -1.41
C PHE A 160 16.26 2.61 -0.41
N ASN A 161 17.51 2.86 -0.78
CA ASN A 161 18.45 3.62 0.01
C ASN A 161 18.96 4.80 -0.82
N GLU A 162 18.40 5.98 -0.54
CA GLU A 162 18.77 7.23 -1.19
C GLU A 162 20.27 7.56 -1.04
N LYS A 163 20.88 7.18 0.08
CA LYS A 163 22.27 7.51 0.39
C LYS A 163 23.28 6.61 -0.31
N SER A 164 22.87 5.40 -0.68
CA SER A 164 23.73 4.39 -1.30
C SER A 164 22.89 3.51 -2.23
N PRO A 165 22.47 4.05 -3.37
CA PRO A 165 21.59 3.37 -4.29
C PRO A 165 22.29 2.17 -4.95
N ASN A 166 21.62 1.02 -4.95
CA ASN A 166 22.05 -0.15 -5.72
C ASN A 166 21.17 -0.29 -6.98
N CYS A 167 21.50 0.48 -8.02
CA CYS A 167 20.70 0.55 -9.25
C CYS A 167 20.45 -0.82 -9.89
N LYS A 168 21.47 -1.68 -9.96
CA LYS A 168 21.33 -3.03 -10.51
C LYS A 168 20.24 -3.81 -9.78
N LYS A 169 20.24 -3.76 -8.45
CA LYS A 169 19.21 -4.42 -7.63
C LYS A 169 17.82 -3.83 -7.92
N TYR A 170 17.67 -2.51 -7.94
CA TYR A 170 16.37 -1.87 -8.15
C TYR A 170 15.80 -2.12 -9.55
N VAL A 171 16.64 -2.13 -10.58
CA VAL A 171 16.24 -2.47 -11.96
C VAL A 171 15.77 -3.93 -12.05
N GLU A 172 16.46 -4.87 -11.41
CA GLU A 172 16.04 -6.28 -11.39
C GLU A 172 14.71 -6.49 -10.64
N GLU A 173 14.50 -5.83 -9.50
CA GLU A 173 13.20 -5.85 -8.81
C GLU A 173 12.09 -5.17 -9.63
N ALA A 174 12.42 -4.07 -10.32
CA ALA A 174 11.48 -3.39 -11.21
C ALA A 174 11.03 -4.28 -12.38
N LYS A 175 11.95 -5.07 -12.98
CA LYS A 175 11.58 -6.06 -14.00
C LYS A 175 10.61 -7.11 -13.47
N LYS A 176 10.81 -7.58 -12.23
CA LYS A 176 9.87 -8.52 -11.58
C LYS A 176 8.49 -7.88 -11.38
N PHE A 177 8.45 -6.62 -10.94
CA PHE A 177 7.21 -5.88 -10.81
C PHE A 177 6.49 -5.72 -12.15
N VAL A 178 7.19 -5.26 -13.20
CA VAL A 178 6.61 -5.07 -14.54
C VAL A 178 6.02 -6.38 -15.08
N LYS A 179 6.71 -7.51 -14.92
CA LYS A 179 6.17 -8.82 -15.32
C LYS A 179 4.89 -9.20 -14.57
N LYS A 180 4.79 -8.91 -13.26
CA LYS A 180 3.55 -9.13 -12.48
C LYS A 180 2.45 -8.18 -12.93
N TYR A 181 2.79 -6.94 -13.25
CA TYR A 181 1.85 -5.94 -13.76
C TYR A 181 1.30 -6.32 -15.15
N GLU A 182 2.12 -6.85 -16.04
CA GLU A 182 1.69 -7.38 -17.36
C GLU A 182 0.63 -8.48 -17.23
N GLN A 183 0.80 -9.39 -16.26
CA GLN A 183 -0.18 -10.45 -15.99
C GLN A 183 -1.53 -9.91 -15.51
N LEU A 184 -1.53 -8.76 -14.82
CA LEU A 184 -2.75 -8.05 -14.45
C LEU A 184 -3.36 -7.38 -15.68
N ASN A 185 -2.56 -6.68 -16.49
CA ASN A 185 -3.02 -5.96 -17.67
C ASN A 185 -3.56 -6.86 -18.80
N GLY A 186 -3.06 -8.11 -18.93
CA GLY A 186 -3.46 -9.04 -20.00
C GLY A 186 -4.85 -9.68 -19.83
N ASN A 187 -5.46 -9.59 -18.64
CA ASN A 187 -6.77 -10.15 -18.35
C ASN A 187 -7.89 -9.22 -18.86
N SER A 188 -8.29 -9.41 -20.13
CA SER A 188 -9.16 -8.52 -20.92
C SER A 188 -10.62 -8.29 -20.44
N ASN A 189 -10.95 -8.55 -19.19
CA ASN A 189 -12.21 -8.12 -18.56
C ASN A 189 -12.11 -6.73 -17.89
N ILE A 190 -10.94 -6.07 -18.04
CA ILE A 190 -10.59 -4.74 -17.50
C ILE A 190 -11.56 -3.63 -17.94
N THR A 191 -12.19 -3.77 -19.11
CA THR A 191 -12.92 -2.67 -19.76
C THR A 191 -14.25 -2.28 -19.09
N GLY A 192 -14.64 -2.90 -17.96
CA GLY A 192 -15.88 -2.55 -17.24
C GLY A 192 -15.81 -2.53 -15.71
N ASN A 193 -14.71 -2.98 -15.08
CA ASN A 193 -14.60 -3.00 -13.62
C ASN A 193 -13.85 -1.77 -13.11
N SER A 194 -14.60 -0.76 -12.63
CA SER A 194 -14.07 0.50 -12.13
C SER A 194 -13.05 0.31 -11.00
N SER A 195 -13.30 -0.62 -10.08
CA SER A 195 -12.41 -0.91 -8.97
C SER A 195 -11.11 -1.58 -9.44
N TYR A 196 -11.16 -2.44 -10.47
CA TYR A 196 -9.96 -3.11 -11.01
C TYR A 196 -9.02 -2.08 -11.63
N ASN A 197 -9.59 -1.21 -12.46
CA ASN A 197 -8.87 -0.12 -13.11
C ASN A 197 -8.28 0.86 -12.09
N LYS A 198 -9.01 1.11 -11.00
CA LYS A 198 -8.52 1.93 -9.90
C LYS A 198 -7.27 1.33 -9.26
N ILE A 199 -7.29 0.05 -8.87
CA ILE A 199 -6.13 -0.62 -8.27
C ILE A 199 -4.94 -0.62 -9.25
N LEU A 200 -5.20 -0.95 -10.51
CA LEU A 200 -4.17 -1.02 -11.54
C LEU A 200 -3.52 0.35 -11.75
N SER A 201 -4.33 1.41 -11.83
CA SER A 201 -3.86 2.81 -11.92
C SER A 201 -3.06 3.23 -10.69
N THR A 202 -3.51 2.86 -9.49
CA THR A 202 -2.81 3.12 -8.22
C THR A 202 -1.42 2.43 -8.22
N LEU A 203 -1.32 1.16 -8.60
CA LEU A 203 -0.05 0.45 -8.75
C LEU A 203 0.87 1.08 -9.81
N SER A 204 0.32 1.44 -10.96
CA SER A 204 1.06 2.09 -12.06
C SER A 204 1.66 3.43 -11.62
N THR A 205 0.83 4.27 -11.00
CA THR A 205 1.21 5.58 -10.48
C THR A 205 2.35 5.44 -9.46
N ASP A 206 2.22 4.52 -8.52
CA ASP A 206 3.21 4.34 -7.47
C ASP A 206 4.51 3.69 -7.93
N TYR A 207 4.47 2.86 -8.97
CA TYR A 207 5.67 2.39 -9.66
C TYR A 207 6.37 3.53 -10.42
N ASN A 208 5.64 4.35 -11.17
CA ASN A 208 6.21 5.48 -11.88
C ASN A 208 6.82 6.50 -10.92
N ASN A 209 6.20 6.73 -9.76
CA ASN A 209 6.77 7.53 -8.69
C ASN A 209 8.09 6.95 -8.18
N PHE A 210 8.16 5.63 -7.97
CA PHE A 210 9.40 4.96 -7.57
C PHE A 210 10.50 5.11 -8.63
N LYS A 211 10.16 4.84 -9.90
CA LYS A 211 11.06 4.99 -11.05
C LYS A 211 11.60 6.41 -11.13
N ASN A 212 10.73 7.41 -11.06
CA ASN A 212 11.13 8.81 -11.08
C ASN A 212 12.05 9.16 -9.92
N LYS A 213 11.75 8.68 -8.71
CA LYS A 213 12.61 8.87 -7.53
C LYS A 213 14.01 8.25 -7.71
N CYS A 214 14.11 7.14 -8.43
CA CYS A 214 15.38 6.51 -8.77
C CYS A 214 16.16 7.29 -9.84
N ILE A 215 15.51 8.14 -10.65
CA ILE A 215 16.13 8.92 -11.73
C ILE A 215 16.48 10.34 -11.25
N SER A 216 15.63 10.97 -10.44
CA SER A 216 15.69 12.40 -10.12
C SER A 216 16.66 12.78 -8.99
N ASN A 217 17.14 11.83 -8.17
CA ASN A 217 17.96 12.11 -6.99
C ASN A 217 19.48 12.04 -7.23
N GLY A 218 19.97 12.33 -8.43
CA GLY A 218 21.39 12.18 -8.79
C GLY A 218 21.87 10.71 -8.85
N ILE A 219 20.93 9.79 -8.68
CA ILE A 219 21.11 8.36 -8.83
C ILE A 219 20.94 8.07 -10.33
N ASN A 220 22.03 7.87 -11.08
CA ASN A 220 21.93 7.61 -12.51
C ASN A 220 21.57 6.13 -12.78
N CYS A 221 20.44 5.67 -12.23
CA CYS A 221 19.92 4.35 -12.55
C CYS A 221 19.28 4.39 -13.94
N THR A 222 20.04 4.00 -14.95
CA THR A 222 19.54 3.82 -16.31
C THR A 222 18.80 2.48 -16.45
N ASN A 223 18.00 2.32 -17.52
CA ASN A 223 17.36 1.06 -17.91
C ASN A 223 16.23 0.55 -16.99
N PHE A 224 15.50 1.44 -16.30
CA PHE A 224 14.25 1.05 -15.65
C PHE A 224 13.20 0.65 -16.69
N PRO A 225 12.59 -0.54 -16.57
CA PRO A 225 11.56 -0.96 -17.51
C PRO A 225 10.35 -0.03 -17.41
N SER A 226 9.72 0.25 -18.56
CA SER A 226 8.43 0.93 -18.60
C SER A 226 7.31 -0.07 -18.40
N LEU A 227 6.18 0.40 -17.87
CA LEU A 227 4.98 -0.41 -17.83
C LEU A 227 4.40 -0.57 -19.23
N PRO A 228 3.76 -1.71 -19.54
CA PRO A 228 3.03 -1.87 -20.79
C PRO A 228 1.91 -0.82 -20.87
N THR A 229 1.64 -0.32 -22.08
CA THR A 229 0.48 0.52 -22.33
C THR A 229 -0.80 -0.29 -22.04
N ILE A 230 -1.76 0.31 -21.36
CA ILE A 230 -3.09 -0.28 -21.20
C ILE A 230 -3.80 -0.09 -22.54
N GLU A 231 -3.69 -1.06 -23.43
CA GLU A 231 -4.48 -1.03 -24.67
C GLU A 231 -5.90 -1.51 -24.35
N PRO A 232 -6.94 -0.68 -24.54
CA PRO A 232 -8.30 -1.18 -24.51
C PRO A 232 -8.43 -2.15 -25.69
N LYS A 233 -8.66 -3.44 -25.41
CA LYS A 233 -9.08 -4.35 -26.47
C LYS A 233 -10.41 -3.82 -27.01
N GLN A 234 -10.43 -3.48 -28.30
CA GLN A 234 -11.68 -3.18 -28.99
C GLN A 234 -12.65 -4.34 -28.76
N PRO A 235 -13.94 -4.08 -28.48
CA PRO A 235 -14.92 -5.14 -28.40
C PRO A 235 -14.89 -5.89 -29.72
N HIS A 236 -14.65 -7.20 -29.63
CA HIS A 236 -14.66 -8.09 -30.78
C HIS A 236 -16.10 -8.12 -31.29
N VAL A 237 -16.43 -7.27 -32.27
CA VAL A 237 -17.69 -7.34 -32.98
C VAL A 237 -17.68 -8.67 -33.71
N GLN A 238 -18.39 -9.64 -33.14
CA GLN A 238 -18.69 -10.89 -33.80
C GLN A 238 -19.66 -10.53 -34.93
N SER A 239 -19.09 -10.29 -36.12
CA SER A 239 -19.84 -10.00 -37.33
C SER A 239 -20.59 -11.26 -37.74
N SER A 240 -21.79 -11.44 -37.19
CA SER A 240 -22.83 -12.25 -37.82
C SER A 240 -23.20 -11.53 -39.10
N GLY A 241 -22.86 -12.13 -40.25
CA GLY A 241 -23.32 -11.62 -41.53
C GLY A 241 -24.84 -11.63 -41.57
N ASP A 242 -25.43 -10.51 -41.97
CA ASP A 242 -26.45 -10.46 -43.01
C ASP A 242 -26.48 -9.04 -43.59
N SER A 243 -26.48 -9.00 -44.92
CA SER A 243 -26.59 -7.83 -45.78
C SER A 243 -27.85 -7.01 -45.48
N TYR A 244 -27.78 -5.67 -45.57
CA TYR A 244 -28.39 -4.87 -46.66
C TYR A 244 -28.17 -3.36 -46.44
N GLU A 245 -27.67 -2.75 -47.51
CA GLU A 245 -27.83 -1.37 -48.00
C GLU A 245 -27.34 -0.12 -47.25
N LYS A 246 -26.89 0.79 -48.11
CA LYS A 246 -25.98 1.92 -47.93
C LYS A 246 -26.82 3.19 -47.92
N SER A 247 -26.61 4.07 -46.93
CA SER A 247 -26.97 5.49 -47.07
C SER A 247 -25.97 6.38 -46.35
N SER A 248 -25.52 7.41 -47.07
CA SER A 248 -24.55 8.45 -46.70
C SER A 248 -24.95 9.27 -45.48
N GLY A 249 -23.96 9.78 -44.75
CA GLY A 249 -24.15 10.96 -43.89
C GLY A 249 -23.13 11.12 -42.78
N ASP A 250 -22.06 11.84 -43.09
CA ASP A 250 -21.29 12.74 -42.22
C ASP A 250 -20.32 12.22 -41.13
N ASN A 251 -19.10 12.73 -41.32
CA ASN A 251 -17.90 12.58 -40.50
C ASN A 251 -18.10 13.06 -39.06
N TYR A 252 -18.11 12.14 -38.10
CA TYR A 252 -17.92 12.45 -36.69
C TYR A 252 -16.42 12.67 -36.42
N LYS A 253 -15.99 13.93 -36.44
CA LYS A 253 -14.71 14.36 -35.85
C LYS A 253 -14.73 14.03 -34.36
N GLN A 254 -13.93 13.06 -33.97
CA GLN A 254 -13.74 12.67 -32.57
C GLN A 254 -12.93 13.74 -31.84
N THR A 255 -13.62 14.59 -31.09
CA THR A 255 -13.08 15.53 -30.10
C THR A 255 -12.46 14.72 -28.96
N SER A 256 -11.13 14.71 -28.88
CA SER A 256 -10.38 14.25 -27.70
C SER A 256 -9.54 15.40 -27.19
N GLU A 257 -10.21 16.35 -26.53
CA GLU A 257 -9.55 17.42 -25.79
C GLU A 257 -10.31 17.62 -24.48
N TYR A 258 -9.98 16.79 -23.48
CA TYR A 258 -10.28 17.10 -22.08
C TYR A 258 -8.98 17.45 -21.38
N ILE A 259 -8.81 18.76 -21.30
CA ILE A 259 -7.76 19.52 -20.65
C ILE A 259 -7.84 19.28 -19.13
N TYR A 260 -6.75 18.82 -18.52
CA TYR A 260 -6.54 18.90 -17.07
C TYR A 260 -5.24 19.66 -16.81
N GLY A 261 -5.35 20.84 -16.17
CA GLY A 261 -4.21 21.57 -15.64
C GLY A 261 -4.23 23.08 -15.86
N GLN A 262 -5.20 23.78 -15.26
CA GLN A 262 -5.13 25.22 -15.02
C GLN A 262 -3.87 25.54 -14.20
N THR A 263 -2.95 26.29 -14.78
CA THR A 263 -1.88 27.01 -14.08
C THR A 263 -2.48 28.25 -13.44
N SER A 264 -2.53 28.31 -12.12
CA SER A 264 -2.91 29.50 -11.37
C SER A 264 -1.77 30.51 -11.36
N GLU A 265 -2.12 31.71 -11.80
CA GLU A 265 -1.32 32.92 -11.83
C GLU A 265 -1.02 33.38 -10.39
N VAL A 266 0.26 33.45 -10.03
CA VAL A 266 0.72 33.95 -8.72
C VAL A 266 0.85 35.47 -8.79
N THR A 267 -0.06 36.17 -8.10
CA THR A 267 0.10 37.60 -7.80
C THR A 267 1.06 37.76 -6.61
N SER A 268 2.15 38.47 -6.87
CA SER A 268 3.13 38.89 -5.86
C SER A 268 2.54 39.90 -4.87
N SER A 269 2.81 39.76 -3.58
CA SER A 269 2.89 40.91 -2.67
C SER A 269 3.83 40.64 -1.48
N SER A 270 4.82 41.53 -1.39
CA SER A 270 5.64 42.03 -0.27
C SER A 270 5.81 41.25 1.04
N SER A 271 7.09 41.08 1.39
CA SER A 271 7.66 40.69 2.68
C SER A 271 7.49 41.73 3.80
N PRO A 272 7.48 41.31 5.08
CA PRO A 272 8.08 42.10 6.16
C PRO A 272 9.25 41.33 6.80
N ILE A 273 10.44 41.92 6.66
CA ILE A 273 11.64 41.63 7.43
C ILE A 273 11.34 41.88 8.92
N GLY A 274 11.42 40.85 9.77
CA GLY A 274 11.19 41.05 11.20
C GLY A 274 11.58 39.94 12.20
N ASN A 275 11.77 38.67 11.82
CA ASN A 275 11.84 37.59 12.83
C ASN A 275 13.06 36.64 12.75
N LYS A 276 14.14 36.99 12.03
CA LYS A 276 15.25 36.05 11.77
C LYS A 276 16.15 35.70 12.98
N LEU A 277 16.09 36.44 14.09
CA LEU A 277 16.96 36.16 15.26
C LEU A 277 16.38 35.17 16.28
N PHE A 278 15.05 35.07 16.43
CA PHE A 278 14.45 34.15 17.43
C PHE A 278 14.35 32.69 16.95
N THR A 279 14.21 32.47 15.64
CA THR A 279 14.11 31.11 15.06
C THR A 279 15.41 30.32 15.22
N VAL A 280 16.57 31.00 15.23
CA VAL A 280 17.88 30.33 15.27
C VAL A 280 18.17 29.74 16.65
N LEU A 281 17.84 30.43 17.75
CA LEU A 281 18.05 29.90 19.11
C LEU A 281 17.16 28.69 19.43
N SER A 282 15.93 28.64 18.90
CA SER A 282 15.01 27.53 19.16
C SER A 282 15.43 26.22 18.47
N ILE A 283 16.18 26.30 17.36
CA ILE A 283 16.62 25.12 16.61
C ILE A 283 17.72 24.36 17.37
N PHE A 284 18.64 25.07 18.02
CA PHE A 284 19.74 24.43 18.77
C PHE A 284 19.26 23.67 20.01
N GLY A 285 18.24 24.19 20.72
CA GLY A 285 17.62 23.48 21.85
C GLY A 285 16.93 22.17 21.44
N ALA A 286 16.22 22.19 20.31
CA ALA A 286 15.55 21.00 19.78
C ALA A 286 16.56 19.92 19.34
N ILE A 287 17.65 20.31 18.67
CA ILE A 287 18.69 19.37 18.22
C ILE A 287 19.33 18.63 19.41
N ALA A 288 19.65 19.35 20.50
CA ALA A 288 20.20 18.73 21.70
C ALA A 288 19.23 17.72 22.36
N PHE A 289 17.94 18.06 22.42
CA PHE A 289 16.90 17.18 22.97
C PHE A 289 16.70 15.91 22.14
N PHE A 290 16.67 16.01 20.81
CA PHE A 290 16.52 14.85 19.92
C PHE A 290 17.78 13.96 19.89
N LEU A 291 18.98 14.54 20.00
CA LEU A 291 20.23 13.78 20.12
C LEU A 291 20.30 12.99 21.43
N GLY A 292 19.82 13.56 22.54
CA GLY A 292 19.74 12.86 23.83
C GLY A 292 18.83 11.62 23.79
N ILE A 293 17.67 11.73 23.14
CA ILE A 293 16.71 10.62 23.00
C ILE A 293 17.28 9.54 22.07
N SER A 294 17.81 9.93 20.90
CA SER A 294 18.34 8.98 19.92
C SER A 294 19.59 8.23 20.42
N TYR A 295 20.44 8.85 21.23
CA TYR A 295 21.57 8.17 21.88
C TYR A 295 21.11 7.05 22.82
N LYS A 296 20.07 7.29 23.63
CA LYS A 296 19.52 6.28 24.57
C LYS A 296 18.90 5.08 23.84
N TYR A 297 18.14 5.31 22.76
CA TYR A 297 17.56 4.23 21.95
C TYR A 297 18.59 3.47 21.12
N SER A 298 19.65 4.15 20.65
CA SER A 298 20.76 3.52 19.92
C SER A 298 21.52 2.55 20.83
N LEU A 299 21.91 2.98 22.04
CA LEU A 299 22.64 2.14 23.00
C LEU A 299 21.83 0.89 23.41
N PHE A 300 20.51 1.03 23.55
CA PHE A 300 19.61 -0.09 23.84
C PHE A 300 19.43 -1.05 22.64
N GLY A 301 19.38 -0.51 21.42
CA GLY A 301 19.30 -1.29 20.18
C GLY A 301 20.56 -2.12 19.89
N PHE A 302 21.75 -1.57 20.19
CA PHE A 302 23.01 -2.30 20.03
C PHE A 302 23.14 -3.49 20.99
N ARG A 303 22.73 -3.34 22.26
CA ARG A 303 22.71 -4.46 23.23
C ARG A 303 21.80 -5.61 22.77
N LYS A 304 20.61 -5.30 22.22
CA LYS A 304 19.66 -6.31 21.75
C LYS A 304 20.14 -7.05 20.49
N ARG A 305 20.91 -6.38 19.61
CA ARG A 305 21.54 -7.02 18.43
C ARG A 305 22.68 -7.96 18.84
N ALA A 306 23.51 -7.56 19.80
CA ALA A 306 24.60 -8.40 20.31
C ALA A 306 24.10 -9.71 20.94
N GLN A 307 23.04 -9.65 21.77
CA GLN A 307 22.42 -10.85 22.35
C GLN A 307 21.81 -11.79 21.28
N LYS A 308 21.19 -11.22 20.24
CA LYS A 308 20.60 -12.01 19.13
C LYS A 308 21.67 -12.68 18.26
N GLN A 309 22.83 -12.04 18.07
CA GLN A 309 23.98 -12.67 17.39
C GLN A 309 24.61 -13.78 18.25
N TYR A 310 24.78 -13.56 19.56
CA TYR A 310 25.28 -14.57 20.49
C TYR A 310 24.41 -15.83 20.51
N LEU A 311 23.07 -15.68 20.55
CA LEU A 311 22.14 -16.82 20.50
C LEU A 311 22.20 -17.59 19.16
N ARG A 312 22.39 -16.89 18.03
CA ARG A 312 22.53 -17.53 16.70
C ARG A 312 23.82 -18.34 16.58
N GLU A 313 24.94 -17.80 17.07
CA GLU A 313 26.22 -18.52 17.13
C GLU A 313 26.13 -19.76 18.02
N LYS A 314 25.45 -19.66 19.18
CA LYS A 314 25.24 -20.79 20.09
C LYS A 314 24.43 -21.93 19.45
N ILE A 315 23.34 -21.60 18.74
CA ILE A 315 22.53 -22.58 18.00
C ILE A 315 23.33 -23.22 16.86
N LYS A 316 24.15 -22.44 16.14
CA LYS A 316 25.01 -22.94 15.04
C LYS A 316 26.06 -23.92 15.56
N ASN A 317 26.65 -23.66 16.72
CA ASN A 317 27.63 -24.55 17.36
C ASN A 317 26.98 -25.84 17.89
N ILE A 318 25.76 -25.78 18.43
CA ILE A 318 25.00 -26.98 18.82
C ILE A 318 24.69 -27.84 17.59
N LYS A 319 24.23 -27.22 16.50
CA LYS A 319 23.93 -27.93 15.24
C LYS A 319 25.17 -28.60 14.62
N LYS A 320 26.35 -27.98 14.75
CA LYS A 320 27.63 -28.59 14.33
C LYS A 320 28.01 -29.82 15.16
N ARG A 321 27.72 -29.81 16.47
CA ARG A 321 28.01 -30.95 17.37
C ARG A 321 27.06 -32.13 17.20
N MET A 322 25.86 -31.90 16.66
CA MET A 322 24.87 -32.97 16.39
C MET A 322 25.10 -33.67 15.04
N ASN A 323 25.86 -33.06 14.14
CA ASN A 323 26.16 -33.58 12.81
C ASN A 323 27.51 -34.32 12.76
N HIS A 324 28.10 -34.62 13.92
CA HIS A 324 29.37 -35.31 14.10
C HIS A 324 29.20 -36.45 15.09
#